data_AF-A0A245ZHK4-F1
#
_entry.id   AF-A0A245ZHK4-F1
#
_cell.length_a   1.000
_cell.length_b   1.000
_cell.length_c   1.000
_cell.angle_alpha   90.00
_cell.angle_beta   90.00
_cell.angle_gamma   90.00
#
_symmetry.space_group_name_H-M   'P 1'
#
loop_
_entity.id
_entity.type
_entity.pdbx_description
1 polymer ?
#
loop_
_entity_poly.entity_id
_entity_poly.type
_entity_poly.pdbx_seq_one_letter_code
_entity_poly.pdbx_strand_id
1 'polypeptide(L)'
;MTAKESDLAARYGIVSPYPEDLTIPPPELFPDKLAYVVRDQGGARILDTMSWGFPHKVPGKRIDKATGKPVLLDRKVTNVRNYTSPFWKSALANPERRCLVPFTAFSEYGQIRSEDGKLPLHWFDVPSRSIVSFAGIWRPAEGGAVFAFLTTEPNSLVAPIHPKAMPVLLHNEDEERWLSAPIEDAMELVAPFPAQLMRVDG
;
A
#
# COMPACT_ATOMS: atom_id res chain seq x y z
N MET A 1 -11.36 -0.60 -0.55
CA MET A 1 -11.56 0.57 0.33
C MET A 1 -13.01 0.96 0.22
N THR A 2 -13.81 0.72 1.26
CA THR A 2 -15.25 0.99 1.25
C THR A 2 -15.66 2.24 2.03
N ALA A 3 -14.72 2.88 2.74
CA ALA A 3 -14.98 4.10 3.49
C ALA A 3 -15.14 5.31 2.55
N LYS A 4 -16.04 6.23 2.92
CA LYS A 4 -16.24 7.49 2.19
C LYS A 4 -15.12 8.48 2.48
N GLU A 5 -14.96 9.48 1.61
CA GLU A 5 -14.01 10.58 1.84
C GLU A 5 -14.20 11.25 3.21
N SER A 6 -15.46 11.53 3.59
CA SER A 6 -15.81 12.13 4.88
C SER A 6 -15.35 11.29 6.07
N ASP A 7 -15.45 9.96 5.96
CA ASP A 7 -15.05 9.03 7.03
C ASP A 7 -13.52 9.01 7.17
N LEU A 8 -12.81 9.06 6.04
CA LEU A 8 -11.34 9.18 6.02
C LEU A 8 -10.91 10.52 6.62
N ALA A 9 -11.52 11.63 6.17
CA ALA A 9 -11.22 12.96 6.67
C ALA A 9 -11.41 13.03 8.20
N ALA A 10 -12.53 12.53 8.71
CA ALA A 10 -12.80 12.44 10.15
C ALA A 10 -11.78 11.55 10.88
N ARG A 11 -11.46 10.36 10.36
CA ARG A 11 -10.51 9.42 10.98
C ARG A 11 -9.09 9.98 11.11
N TYR A 12 -8.67 10.79 10.14
CA TYR A 12 -7.31 11.34 10.10
C TYR A 12 -7.22 12.79 10.57
N GLY A 13 -8.32 13.39 11.04
CA GLY A 13 -8.35 14.77 11.53
C GLY A 13 -8.12 15.80 10.42
N ILE A 14 -8.54 15.49 9.19
CA ILE A 14 -8.34 16.33 8.01
C ILE A 14 -9.57 17.21 7.83
N VAL A 15 -9.36 18.51 7.71
CA VAL A 15 -10.42 19.43 7.29
C VAL A 15 -10.60 19.25 5.78
N SER A 16 -11.73 18.69 5.36
CA SER A 16 -12.00 18.41 3.94
C SER A 16 -11.92 19.71 3.12
N PRO A 17 -11.00 19.82 2.14
CA PRO A 17 -10.94 21.00 1.27
C PRO A 17 -12.03 21.01 0.19
N TYR A 18 -12.78 19.91 0.03
CA TYR A 18 -13.82 19.75 -1.00
C TYR A 18 -15.19 19.45 -0.36
N PRO A 19 -16.31 19.86 -1.01
CA PRO A 19 -17.64 19.36 -0.65
C PRO A 19 -17.71 17.83 -0.81
N GLU A 20 -18.66 17.17 -0.14
CA GLU A 20 -18.80 15.71 0.09
C GLU A 20 -18.78 14.77 -1.15
N ASP A 21 -18.43 15.24 -2.34
CA ASP A 21 -18.66 14.54 -3.59
C ASP A 21 -17.39 14.38 -4.42
N LEU A 22 -16.60 13.35 -4.10
CA LEU A 22 -15.74 12.70 -5.07
C LEU A 22 -15.97 11.18 -5.02
N THR A 23 -16.43 10.64 -6.14
CA THR A 23 -16.71 9.22 -6.40
C THR A 23 -15.42 8.39 -6.58
N ILE A 24 -14.37 8.71 -5.83
CA ILE A 24 -13.11 7.99 -5.78
C ILE A 24 -12.94 7.51 -4.33
N PRO A 25 -12.43 6.31 -4.07
CA PRO A 25 -12.14 5.23 -5.00
C PRO A 25 -13.35 4.29 -5.17
N PRO A 26 -13.34 3.41 -6.19
CA PRO A 26 -14.25 2.27 -6.22
C PRO A 26 -14.13 1.42 -4.93
N PRO A 27 -15.20 0.68 -4.53
CA PRO A 27 -15.22 -0.11 -3.29
C PRO A 27 -14.04 -1.10 -3.18
N GLU A 28 -13.55 -1.58 -4.32
CA GLU A 28 -12.37 -2.43 -4.43
C GLU A 28 -11.24 -1.70 -5.16
N LEU A 29 -10.03 -1.76 -4.59
CA LEU A 29 -8.83 -1.13 -5.13
C LEU A 29 -7.98 -2.17 -5.84
N PHE A 30 -7.61 -1.87 -7.08
CA PHE A 30 -6.73 -2.70 -7.90
C PHE A 30 -5.49 -1.90 -8.31
N PRO A 31 -4.37 -2.56 -8.65
CA PRO A 31 -3.22 -1.89 -9.24
C PRO A 31 -3.62 -0.98 -10.40
N ASP A 32 -2.92 0.14 -10.52
CA ASP A 32 -3.16 1.21 -11.52
C ASP A 32 -4.45 2.03 -11.35
N LYS A 33 -5.19 1.80 -10.26
CA LYS A 33 -6.35 2.64 -9.93
C LYS A 33 -5.94 3.78 -9.00
N LEU A 34 -6.70 4.87 -9.08
CA LEU A 34 -6.61 5.95 -8.13
C LEU A 34 -7.13 5.48 -6.76
N ALA A 35 -6.43 5.88 -5.71
CA ALA A 35 -6.84 5.65 -4.33
C ALA A 35 -6.52 6.87 -3.48
N TYR A 36 -7.26 7.01 -2.38
CA TYR A 36 -6.88 7.96 -1.35
C TYR A 36 -5.62 7.51 -0.64
N VAL A 37 -4.75 8.48 -0.37
CA VAL A 37 -3.63 8.37 0.55
C VAL A 37 -3.64 9.56 1.48
N VAL A 38 -3.14 9.36 2.70
CA VAL A 38 -2.94 10.46 3.65
C VAL A 38 -1.47 10.77 3.71
N ARG A 39 -1.11 12.05 3.59
CA ARG A 39 0.29 12.48 3.69
C ARG A 39 0.41 13.68 4.62
N ASP A 40 1.59 13.84 5.21
CA ASP A 40 1.94 15.10 5.85
C ASP A 40 2.25 16.16 4.78
N GLN A 41 1.72 17.36 4.99
CA GLN A 41 2.05 18.55 4.23
C GLN A 41 2.24 19.71 5.18
N GLY A 42 3.49 19.99 5.54
CA GLY A 42 3.82 21.11 6.41
C GLY A 42 3.31 20.95 7.84
N GLY A 43 3.32 19.71 8.36
CA GLY A 43 2.85 19.40 9.72
C GLY A 43 1.34 19.23 9.84
N ALA A 44 0.62 19.24 8.72
CA ALA A 44 -0.80 18.93 8.67
C ALA A 44 -1.05 17.72 7.76
N ARG A 45 -1.94 16.84 8.19
CA ARG A 45 -2.41 15.74 7.35
C ARG A 45 -3.33 16.27 6.26
N ILE A 46 -3.13 15.77 5.05
CA ILE A 46 -4.06 15.99 3.94
C ILE A 46 -4.48 14.67 3.32
N LEU A 47 -5.64 14.70 2.66
CA LEU A 47 -6.12 13.60 1.84
C LEU A 47 -5.78 13.90 0.39
N ASP A 48 -5.06 13.00 -0.26
CA ASP A 48 -4.61 13.13 -1.65
C ASP A 48 -5.05 11.90 -2.45
N THR A 49 -5.05 12.02 -3.78
CA THR A 49 -5.43 10.93 -4.68
C THR A 49 -4.27 10.59 -5.60
N MET A 50 -3.83 9.33 -5.57
CA MET A 50 -2.65 8.86 -6.29
C MET A 50 -2.91 7.52 -6.98
N SER A 51 -2.20 7.22 -8.08
CA SER A 51 -2.31 5.92 -8.75
C SER A 51 -1.46 4.86 -8.03
N TRP A 52 -2.02 3.67 -7.82
CA TRP A 52 -1.32 2.58 -7.16
C TRP A 52 -0.35 1.85 -8.10
N GLY A 53 0.94 2.08 -7.90
CA GLY A 53 2.02 1.33 -8.56
C GLY A 53 3.09 2.21 -9.18
N PHE A 54 4.33 2.06 -8.71
CA PHE A 54 5.47 2.81 -9.21
C PHE A 54 5.89 2.32 -10.60
N PRO A 55 6.04 3.20 -11.60
CA PRO A 55 6.58 2.83 -12.90
C PRO A 55 8.01 2.28 -12.78
N HIS A 56 8.24 1.12 -13.38
CA HIS A 56 9.54 0.47 -13.41
C HIS A 56 9.75 -0.22 -14.76
N LYS A 57 10.99 -0.15 -15.27
CA LYS A 57 11.40 -0.83 -16.49
C LYS A 57 12.11 -2.11 -16.12
N VAL A 58 11.56 -3.27 -16.49
CA VAL A 58 12.17 -4.58 -16.21
C VAL A 58 12.68 -5.23 -17.49
N PRO A 59 13.79 -6.00 -17.45
CA PRO A 59 14.25 -6.77 -18.60
C PRO A 59 13.18 -7.75 -19.11
N GLY A 60 12.84 -7.66 -20.40
CA GLY A 60 12.00 -8.63 -21.10
C GLY A 60 12.80 -9.81 -21.66
N LYS A 61 12.09 -10.78 -22.25
CA LYS A 61 12.72 -11.95 -22.90
C LYS A 61 13.34 -11.65 -24.27
N ARG A 62 12.87 -10.59 -24.95
CA ARG A 62 13.35 -10.21 -26.29
C ARG A 62 14.67 -9.46 -26.17
N ILE A 63 15.67 -9.84 -26.97
CA ILE A 63 16.95 -9.14 -27.06
C ILE A 63 16.91 -8.16 -28.23
N ASP A 64 17.35 -6.93 -27.99
CA ASP A 64 17.56 -5.91 -29.01
C ASP A 64 18.81 -6.27 -29.82
N LYS A 65 18.66 -6.43 -31.14
CA LYS A 65 19.75 -6.89 -32.02
C LYS A 65 20.87 -5.85 -32.21
N ALA A 66 20.59 -4.57 -32.02
CA ALA A 66 21.58 -3.51 -32.21
C ALA A 66 22.44 -3.32 -30.96
N THR A 67 21.83 -3.42 -29.77
CA THR A 67 22.52 -3.18 -28.48
C THR A 67 22.95 -4.47 -27.77
N GLY A 68 22.42 -5.64 -28.18
CA GLY A 68 22.64 -6.93 -27.52
C GLY A 68 21.99 -7.04 -26.14
N LYS A 69 21.20 -6.06 -25.72
CA LYS A 69 20.58 -6.00 -24.39
C LYS A 69 19.10 -6.41 -24.43
N PRO A 70 18.53 -6.90 -23.30
CA PRO A 70 17.09 -7.14 -23.22
C PRO A 70 16.29 -5.86 -23.48
N VAL A 71 15.23 -5.99 -24.27
CA VAL A 71 14.21 -4.96 -24.42
C VAL A 71 13.49 -4.82 -23.08
N LEU A 72 13.45 -3.60 -22.56
CA LEU A 72 12.78 -3.31 -21.29
C LEU A 72 11.27 -3.26 -21.47
N LEU A 73 10.55 -3.81 -20.50
CA LEU A 73 9.09 -3.81 -20.41
C LEU A 73 8.64 -2.86 -19.31
N ASP A 74 7.53 -2.16 -19.54
CA ASP A 74 6.86 -1.36 -18.52
C ASP A 74 6.14 -2.26 -17.51
N ARG A 75 6.42 -2.01 -16.23
CA ARG A 75 5.73 -2.62 -15.10
C ARG A 75 5.38 -1.55 -14.07
N LYS A 76 4.32 -1.82 -13.31
CA LYS A 76 3.96 -1.05 -12.13
C LYS A 76 4.23 -1.91 -10.91
N VAL A 77 5.07 -1.43 -10.01
CA VAL A 77 5.43 -2.14 -8.78
C VAL A 77 4.62 -1.56 -7.64
N THR A 78 3.74 -2.37 -7.07
CA THR A 78 2.72 -1.96 -6.09
C THR A 78 3.16 -2.11 -4.64
N ASN A 79 4.16 -2.97 -4.40
CA ASN A 79 4.58 -3.39 -3.07
C ASN A 79 6.09 -3.21 -2.87
N VAL A 80 6.47 -2.63 -1.74
CA VAL A 80 7.86 -2.44 -1.32
C VAL A 80 8.26 -3.62 -0.44
N ARG A 81 9.10 -4.51 -0.98
CA ARG A 81 9.59 -5.71 -0.27
C ARG A 81 11.08 -5.65 0.05
N ASN A 82 11.87 -5.07 -0.84
CA ASN A 82 13.31 -4.93 -0.65
C ASN A 82 13.62 -3.47 -0.29
N TYR A 83 13.63 -3.16 1.01
CA TYR A 83 13.77 -1.78 1.52
C TYR A 83 15.12 -1.14 1.17
N THR A 84 16.16 -1.93 0.88
CA THR A 84 17.50 -1.43 0.54
C THR A 84 17.68 -1.11 -0.94
N SER A 85 16.70 -1.48 -1.79
CA SER A 85 16.76 -1.22 -3.23
C SER A 85 16.87 0.28 -3.50
N PRO A 86 17.80 0.74 -4.36
CA PRO A 86 17.88 2.15 -4.78
C PRO A 86 16.58 2.66 -5.40
N PHE A 87 15.75 1.76 -5.95
CA PHE A 87 14.44 2.10 -6.48
C PHE A 87 13.47 2.68 -5.42
N TRP A 88 13.61 2.24 -4.17
CA TRP A 88 12.75 2.64 -3.04
C TRP A 88 13.43 3.57 -2.06
N LYS A 89 14.76 3.45 -1.92
CA LYS A 89 15.55 4.10 -0.87
C LYS A 89 15.30 5.60 -0.77
N SER A 90 15.17 6.31 -1.89
CA SER A 90 14.94 7.76 -1.88
C SER A 90 13.56 8.15 -1.33
N ALA A 91 12.53 7.34 -1.57
CA ALA A 91 11.18 7.58 -1.05
C ALA A 91 11.04 7.15 0.41
N LEU A 92 11.71 6.05 0.80
CA LEU A 92 11.73 5.61 2.20
C LEU A 92 12.50 6.57 3.11
N ALA A 93 13.63 7.11 2.63
CA ALA A 93 14.51 7.97 3.42
C ALA A 93 13.99 9.41 3.59
N ASN A 94 13.04 9.83 2.75
CA ASN A 94 12.44 11.15 2.84
C ASN A 94 11.04 11.05 3.48
N PRO A 95 10.84 11.57 4.71
CA PRO A 95 9.53 11.65 5.35
C PRO A 95 8.41 12.23 4.46
N GLU A 96 8.71 13.25 3.66
CA GLU A 96 7.73 13.88 2.76
C GLU A 96 7.27 12.95 1.61
N ARG A 97 7.95 11.82 1.42
CA ARG A 97 7.61 10.78 0.44
C ARG A 97 6.95 9.56 1.08
N ARG A 98 6.64 9.60 2.37
CA ARG A 98 5.82 8.60 3.05
C ARG A 98 4.36 9.05 3.09
N CYS A 99 3.47 8.07 3.11
CA CYS A 99 2.03 8.28 3.20
C CYS A 99 1.40 7.13 3.98
N LEU A 100 0.18 7.32 4.47
CA LEU A 100 -0.69 6.25 4.95
C LEU A 100 -1.59 5.84 3.78
N VAL A 101 -1.70 4.53 3.54
CA VAL A 101 -2.67 3.99 2.59
C VAL A 101 -3.82 3.42 3.39
N PRO A 102 -4.93 4.16 3.52
CA PRO A 102 -6.05 3.68 4.32
C PRO A 102 -6.67 2.44 3.65
N PHE A 103 -7.25 1.55 4.46
CA PHE A 103 -8.05 0.41 3.99
C PHE A 103 -9.09 0.01 5.05
N THR A 104 -10.12 -0.70 4.60
CA THR A 104 -11.17 -1.31 5.46
C THR A 104 -10.98 -2.81 5.58
N ALA A 105 -10.63 -3.47 4.48
CA ALA A 105 -10.18 -4.85 4.41
C ALA A 105 -9.17 -5.00 3.25
N PHE A 106 -8.36 -6.05 3.28
CA PHE A 106 -7.49 -6.46 2.16
C PHE A 106 -7.65 -7.95 1.87
N SER A 107 -7.26 -8.39 0.69
CA SER A 107 -7.40 -9.79 0.31
C SER A 107 -6.11 -10.41 -0.19
N GLU A 108 -5.99 -11.72 0.03
CA GLU A 108 -4.94 -12.55 -0.53
C GLU A 108 -5.54 -13.80 -1.17
N TYR A 109 -4.93 -14.24 -2.27
CA TYR A 109 -5.28 -15.51 -2.89
C TYR A 109 -4.68 -16.66 -2.07
N GLY A 110 -5.50 -17.66 -1.76
CA GLY A 110 -5.05 -18.94 -1.22
C GLY A 110 -4.16 -19.70 -2.20
N GLN A 111 -3.59 -20.82 -1.75
CA GLN A 111 -2.64 -21.61 -2.55
C GLN A 111 -3.28 -22.79 -3.28
N ILE A 112 -4.39 -23.29 -2.77
CA ILE A 112 -5.09 -24.47 -3.29
C ILE A 112 -6.28 -24.00 -4.11
N ARG A 113 -6.40 -24.51 -5.35
CA ARG A 113 -7.53 -24.19 -6.21
C ARG A 113 -8.80 -24.84 -5.71
N SER A 114 -9.92 -24.12 -5.74
CA SER A 114 -11.27 -24.66 -5.56
C SER A 114 -11.65 -25.61 -6.69
N GLU A 115 -12.79 -26.30 -6.54
CA GLU A 115 -13.32 -27.25 -7.54
C GLU A 115 -13.52 -26.62 -8.93
N ASP A 116 -13.83 -25.32 -8.99
CA ASP A 116 -13.95 -24.54 -10.23
C ASP A 116 -12.60 -24.11 -10.84
N GLY A 117 -11.48 -24.53 -10.24
CA GLY A 117 -10.11 -24.29 -10.72
C GLY A 117 -9.55 -22.90 -10.42
N LYS A 118 -10.25 -22.07 -9.65
CA LYS A 118 -9.77 -20.73 -9.22
C LYS A 118 -9.06 -20.81 -7.88
N LEU A 119 -8.20 -19.84 -7.59
CA LEU A 119 -7.68 -19.67 -6.23
C LEU A 119 -8.74 -18.93 -5.40
N PRO A 120 -9.09 -19.42 -4.20
CA PRO A 120 -10.02 -18.73 -3.32
C PRO A 120 -9.42 -17.39 -2.88
N LEU A 121 -10.28 -16.39 -2.73
CA LEU A 121 -9.91 -15.06 -2.28
C LEU A 121 -10.33 -14.93 -0.81
N HIS A 122 -9.36 -14.70 0.07
CA HIS A 122 -9.61 -14.52 1.51
C HIS A 122 -9.48 -13.07 1.88
N TRP A 123 -10.45 -12.54 2.64
CA TRP A 123 -10.47 -11.16 3.09
C TRP A 123 -10.04 -11.06 4.55
N PHE A 124 -9.20 -10.07 4.84
CA PHE A 124 -8.65 -9.79 6.15
C PHE A 124 -9.02 -8.38 6.60
N ASP A 125 -9.37 -8.25 7.87
CA ASP A 125 -9.65 -6.97 8.51
C ASP A 125 -9.15 -6.91 9.95
N VAL A 126 -9.38 -5.76 10.59
CA VAL A 126 -9.10 -5.54 12.02
C VAL A 126 -10.44 -5.19 12.69
N PRO A 127 -11.13 -6.14 13.35
CA PRO A 127 -12.51 -5.94 13.80
C PRO A 127 -12.72 -4.74 14.74
N SER A 128 -11.70 -4.35 15.51
CA SER A 128 -11.77 -3.20 16.41
C SER A 128 -11.67 -1.84 15.71
N ARG A 129 -11.36 -1.80 14.41
CA ARG A 129 -11.10 -0.57 13.65
C ARG A 129 -11.69 -0.66 12.25
N SER A 130 -12.63 0.23 11.93
CA SER A 130 -13.23 0.28 10.58
C SER A 130 -12.27 0.76 9.51
N ILE A 131 -11.28 1.59 9.86
CA ILE A 131 -10.26 2.12 8.94
C ILE A 131 -8.88 1.96 9.59
N VAL A 132 -7.97 1.32 8.86
CA VAL A 132 -6.58 1.07 9.24
C VAL A 132 -5.67 1.60 8.13
N SER A 133 -4.39 1.79 8.43
CA SER A 133 -3.38 2.29 7.49
C SER A 133 -2.39 1.20 7.14
N PHE A 134 -2.05 1.06 5.85
CA PHE A 134 -0.76 0.49 5.46
C PHE A 134 0.33 1.56 5.47
N ALA A 135 1.56 1.15 5.78
CA ALA A 135 2.75 1.96 5.62
C ALA A 135 3.05 2.18 4.13
N GLY A 136 2.78 3.38 3.63
CA GLY A 136 2.90 3.77 2.23
C GLY A 136 4.11 4.67 1.93
N ILE A 137 4.53 4.64 0.67
CA ILE A 137 5.43 5.61 0.07
C ILE A 137 4.85 6.11 -1.25
N TRP A 138 5.26 7.30 -1.66
CA TRP A 138 4.81 7.92 -2.89
C TRP A 138 5.91 8.73 -3.59
N ARG A 139 5.70 9.03 -4.88
CA ARG A 139 6.53 9.97 -5.63
C ARG A 139 5.76 10.62 -6.78
N PRO A 140 6.22 11.77 -7.30
CA PRO A 140 5.74 12.32 -8.57
C PRO A 140 6.10 11.38 -9.74
N ALA A 141 5.24 11.30 -10.74
CA ALA A 141 5.51 10.64 -12.02
C ALA A 141 4.86 11.42 -13.18
N GLU A 142 5.25 11.08 -14.42
CA GLU A 142 4.86 11.77 -15.66
C GLU A 142 3.33 11.82 -15.91
N GLY A 143 2.55 10.95 -15.26
CA GLY A 143 1.09 10.91 -15.34
C GLY A 143 0.35 11.23 -14.03
N GLY A 144 1.03 11.87 -13.07
CA GLY A 144 0.51 12.13 -11.73
C GLY A 144 1.29 11.41 -10.63
N ALA A 145 1.00 11.75 -9.38
CA ALA A 145 1.63 11.09 -8.24
C ALA A 145 1.22 9.62 -8.15
N VAL A 146 2.17 8.77 -7.78
CA VAL A 146 2.00 7.33 -7.63
C VAL A 146 2.39 6.90 -6.23
N PHE A 147 1.73 5.86 -5.72
CA PHE A 147 2.03 5.28 -4.42
C PHE A 147 2.24 3.77 -4.48
N ALA A 148 2.85 3.23 -3.43
CA ALA A 148 3.05 1.82 -3.14
C ALA A 148 3.06 1.66 -1.62
N PHE A 149 2.83 0.45 -1.11
CA PHE A 149 2.93 0.20 0.33
C PHE A 149 3.92 -0.92 0.64
N LEU A 150 4.41 -0.92 1.87
CA LEU A 150 5.39 -1.90 2.33
C LEU A 150 4.71 -3.25 2.61
N THR A 151 5.46 -4.32 2.37
CA THR A 151 5.06 -5.68 2.73
C THR A 151 6.16 -6.32 3.53
N THR A 152 5.81 -7.03 4.60
CA THR A 152 6.70 -7.76 5.51
C THR A 152 6.40 -9.26 5.48
N GLU A 153 7.10 -10.06 6.29
CA GLU A 153 6.79 -11.48 6.44
C GLU A 153 5.37 -11.67 7.00
N PRO A 154 4.65 -12.73 6.61
CA PRO A 154 3.28 -12.93 7.09
C PRO A 154 3.26 -13.40 8.55
N ASN A 155 2.24 -12.97 9.30
CA ASN A 155 1.95 -13.49 10.64
C ASN A 155 1.28 -14.87 10.58
N SER A 156 0.94 -15.44 11.75
CA SER A 156 0.32 -16.77 11.84
C SER A 156 -1.09 -16.88 11.24
N LEU A 157 -1.79 -15.76 11.01
CA LEU A 157 -3.10 -15.74 10.36
C LEU A 157 -2.98 -15.69 8.82
N VAL A 158 -2.06 -14.89 8.30
CA VAL A 158 -1.87 -14.71 6.85
C VAL A 158 -1.02 -15.83 6.24
N ALA A 159 0.00 -16.32 6.95
CA ALA A 159 0.97 -17.27 6.40
C ALA A 159 0.35 -18.57 5.84
N PRO A 160 -0.69 -19.17 6.46
CA PRO A 160 -1.36 -20.35 5.90
C PRO A 160 -2.06 -20.11 4.56
N ILE A 161 -2.41 -18.86 4.25
CA ILE A 161 -3.11 -18.46 3.02
C ILE A 161 -2.12 -17.91 1.99
N HIS A 162 -1.23 -17.01 2.42
CA HIS A 162 -0.22 -16.38 1.59
C HIS A 162 1.15 -16.34 2.30
N PRO A 163 1.98 -17.39 2.17
CA PRO A 163 3.21 -17.53 2.96
C PRO A 163 4.34 -16.58 2.52
N LYS A 164 4.14 -15.80 1.45
CA LYS A 164 5.21 -14.96 0.90
C LYS A 164 5.31 -13.61 1.58
N ALA A 165 4.21 -13.02 2.04
CA ALA A 165 4.20 -11.74 2.76
C ALA A 165 2.80 -11.39 3.26
N MET A 166 2.74 -10.34 4.06
CA MET A 166 1.56 -9.51 4.26
C MET A 166 1.91 -8.02 4.10
N PRO A 167 0.94 -7.13 3.85
CA PRO A 167 1.15 -5.70 3.98
C PRO A 167 1.61 -5.29 5.38
N VAL A 168 2.35 -4.19 5.50
CA VAL A 168 2.68 -3.58 6.79
C VAL A 168 1.51 -2.72 7.24
N LEU A 169 0.75 -3.20 8.22
CA LEU A 169 -0.34 -2.45 8.85
C LEU A 169 0.22 -1.63 10.01
N LEU A 170 -0.26 -0.41 10.19
CA LEU A 170 0.14 0.47 11.28
C LEU A 170 -0.91 0.47 12.40
N HIS A 171 -0.42 0.57 13.63
CA HIS A 171 -1.23 1.05 14.75
C HIS A 171 -1.51 2.55 14.59
N ASN A 172 -2.59 3.04 15.18
CA ASN A 172 -2.97 4.46 15.01
C ASN A 172 -1.91 5.38 15.63
N GLU A 173 -1.35 4.97 16.76
CA GLU A 173 -0.26 5.64 17.46
C GLU A 173 1.06 5.68 16.67
N ASP A 174 1.25 4.74 15.73
CA ASP A 174 2.46 4.66 14.91
C ASP A 174 2.35 5.44 13.58
N GLU A 175 1.15 5.90 13.22
CA GLU A 175 0.90 6.63 11.97
C GLU A 175 1.77 7.89 11.86
N GLU A 176 1.90 8.63 12.96
CA GLU A 176 2.72 9.85 13.00
C GLU A 176 4.21 9.52 12.87
N ARG A 177 4.66 8.49 13.60
CA ARG A 177 6.04 8.01 13.50
C ARG A 177 6.39 7.59 12.08
N TRP A 178 5.48 6.90 11.39
CA TRP A 178 5.66 6.55 9.98
C TRP A 178 5.74 7.78 9.08
N LEU A 179 4.95 8.83 9.32
CA LEU A 179 4.95 10.01 8.46
C LEU A 179 6.20 10.88 8.67
N SER A 180 6.64 11.10 9.91
CA SER A 180 7.61 12.17 10.22
C SER A 180 8.97 11.70 10.76
N ALA A 181 9.10 10.49 11.33
CA ALA A 181 10.34 10.07 11.99
C ALA A 181 11.50 9.80 11.01
N PRO A 182 12.78 9.86 11.44
CA PRO A 182 13.90 9.36 10.64
C PRO A 182 13.66 7.93 10.13
N ILE A 183 14.35 7.55 9.05
CA ILE A 183 14.14 6.25 8.41
C ILE A 183 14.44 5.09 9.37
N GLU A 184 15.45 5.22 10.22
CA GLU A 184 15.84 4.21 11.20
C GLU A 184 14.66 3.89 12.14
N ASP A 185 14.00 4.91 12.66
CA ASP A 185 12.84 4.78 13.54
C ASP A 185 11.61 4.25 12.80
N ALA A 186 11.35 4.75 11.59
CA ALA A 186 10.19 4.32 10.81
C ALA A 186 10.31 2.85 10.37
N MET A 187 11.53 2.36 10.13
CA MET A 187 11.76 0.97 9.74
C MET A 187 11.51 -0.02 10.88
N GLU A 188 11.49 0.41 12.15
CA GLU A 188 11.07 -0.45 13.27
C GLU A 188 9.59 -0.83 13.20
N LEU A 189 8.77 -0.04 12.50
CA LEU A 189 7.34 -0.32 12.29
C LEU A 189 7.10 -1.42 11.23
N VAL A 190 8.15 -1.82 10.52
CA VAL A 190 8.07 -2.78 9.41
C VAL A 190 8.09 -4.21 9.94
N ALA A 191 7.00 -4.59 10.61
CA ALA A 191 6.83 -5.88 11.26
C ALA A 191 5.44 -6.47 10.97
N PRO A 192 5.26 -7.81 11.07
CA PRO A 192 3.96 -8.44 10.89
C PRO A 192 2.97 -7.93 11.95
N PHE A 193 1.78 -7.52 11.52
CA PHE A 193 0.76 -7.04 12.45
C PHE A 193 0.29 -8.18 13.38
N PRO A 194 -0.07 -7.91 14.65
CA PRO A 194 -0.47 -8.97 15.58
C PRO A 194 -1.69 -9.76 15.08
N ALA A 195 -1.53 -11.07 14.89
CA ALA A 195 -2.53 -11.94 14.28
C ALA A 195 -3.85 -11.98 15.07
N GLN A 196 -3.78 -11.92 16.41
CA GLN A 196 -4.93 -11.93 17.30
C GLN A 196 -5.80 -10.67 17.23
N LEU A 197 -5.31 -9.60 16.60
CA LEU A 197 -6.07 -8.38 16.35
C LEU A 197 -6.74 -8.39 14.98
N MET A 198 -6.45 -9.39 14.16
CA MET A 198 -6.96 -9.52 12.81
C MET A 198 -7.99 -10.63 12.73
N ARG A 199 -8.82 -10.56 11.70
CA ARG A 199 -9.75 -11.62 11.31
C ARG A 199 -9.58 -11.91 9.84
N VAL A 200 -9.86 -13.16 9.46
CA VAL A 200 -10.01 -13.59 8.08
C VAL A 200 -11.43 -14.11 7.88
N ASP A 201 -12.08 -13.71 6.79
CA ASP A 201 -13.36 -14.30 6.39
C ASP A 201 -13.11 -15.73 5.90
N GLY A 202 -13.90 -16.67 6.43
CA GLY A 202 -13.79 -18.10 6.18
C GLY A 202 -14.22 -18.53 4.79
#